data_AF-A0A7K6Z3K9-F1
#
_entry.id   AF-A0A7K6Z3K9-F1
#
_cell.length_a   1.000
_cell.length_b   1.000
_cell.length_c   1.000
_cell.angle_alpha   90.00
_cell.angle_beta   90.00
_cell.angle_gamma   90.00
#
_symmetry.space_group_name_H-M   'P 1'
#
loop_
_entity.id
_entity.type
_entity.pdbx_description
1 polymer ?
#
loop_
_entity_poly.entity_id
_entity_poly.type
_entity_poly.pdbx_seq_one_letter_code
_entity_poly.pdbx_strand_id
1 'polypeptide(L)'
;PADEICDYFGVKIAMYFAWLGFYTSAMVYPAVFGSILYTFTESDQTSQDICCVVFAIFNVIWSTLFLEEWKRRGAEFAYKWGTLDTPAESIEEPRPQFRGVKRISPVTSAEEFYYPPWKRLLFQCLVSLPVCLACLSFVFLLMLGCFQLQELVLSIKGLPRIIRFLPKIVLAVIVTACDEVYKKIAYWLNDM
;
A
#
# COMPACT_ATOMS: atom_id res chain seq x y z
N PRO A 1 10.14 23.16 -3.00
CA PRO A 1 10.33 23.00 -4.46
C PRO A 1 9.49 21.84 -5.03
N ALA A 2 8.17 21.83 -4.79
CA ALA A 2 7.27 20.85 -5.42
C ALA A 2 6.79 21.35 -6.80
N ASP A 3 6.65 22.67 -6.94
CA ASP A 3 6.22 23.32 -8.18
C ASP A 3 7.26 23.17 -9.29
N GLU A 4 8.56 23.35 -8.99
CA GLU A 4 9.64 23.12 -9.97
C GLU A 4 9.70 21.65 -10.46
N ILE A 5 9.42 20.69 -9.58
CA ILE A 5 9.33 19.28 -9.93
C ILE A 5 8.10 19.05 -10.82
N CYS A 6 7.00 19.74 -10.55
CA CYS A 6 5.80 19.69 -11.37
C CYS A 6 6.07 20.23 -12.78
N ASP A 7 6.76 21.36 -12.90
CA ASP A 7 7.08 21.97 -14.19
C ASP A 7 8.02 21.09 -15.04
N TYR A 8 8.93 20.35 -14.41
CA TYR A 8 9.90 19.51 -15.13
C TYR A 8 9.44 18.06 -15.35
N PHE A 9 8.87 17.40 -14.34
CA PHE A 9 8.51 15.98 -14.36
C PHE A 9 7.00 15.73 -14.50
N GLY A 10 6.18 16.78 -14.39
CA GLY A 10 4.73 16.70 -14.44
C GLY A 10 4.07 16.40 -13.09
N VAL A 11 2.75 16.58 -13.09
CA VAL A 11 1.90 16.56 -11.88
C VAL A 11 1.95 15.23 -11.13
N LYS A 12 1.97 14.09 -11.84
CA LYS A 12 1.97 12.75 -11.23
C LYS A 12 3.21 12.53 -10.34
N ILE A 13 4.38 12.93 -10.83
CA ILE A 13 5.65 12.76 -10.10
C ILE A 13 5.75 13.79 -8.98
N ALA A 14 5.34 15.03 -9.22
CA ALA A 14 5.32 16.08 -8.19
C ALA A 14 4.38 15.73 -7.03
N MET A 15 3.20 15.16 -7.29
CA MET A 15 2.27 14.72 -6.26
C MET A 15 2.88 13.62 -5.36
N TYR A 16 3.64 12.68 -5.94
CA TYR A 16 4.37 11.68 -5.17
C TYR A 16 5.42 12.30 -4.25
N PHE A 17 6.25 13.23 -4.74
CA PHE A 17 7.25 13.88 -3.91
C PHE A 17 6.63 14.79 -2.84
N ALA A 18 5.52 15.47 -3.15
CA ALA A 18 4.75 16.26 -2.19
C ALA A 18 4.19 15.35 -1.08
N TRP A 19 3.63 14.19 -1.44
CA TRP A 19 3.17 13.17 -0.48
C TRP A 19 4.30 12.65 0.39
N LEU A 20 5.43 12.29 -0.22
CA LEU A 20 6.59 11.76 0.49
C LEU A 20 7.15 12.77 1.50
N GLY A 21 7.26 14.04 1.11
CA GLY A 21 7.67 15.13 2.00
C GLY A 21 6.69 15.33 3.15
N PHE A 22 5.38 15.33 2.87
CA PHE A 22 4.36 15.40 3.91
C PHE A 22 4.43 14.21 4.86
N TYR A 23 4.51 12.99 4.35
CA TYR A 23 4.59 11.75 5.13
C TYR A 23 5.82 11.74 6.06
N THR A 24 7.01 12.05 5.52
CA THR A 24 8.24 12.09 6.31
C THR A 24 8.19 13.15 7.41
N SER A 25 7.65 14.34 7.13
CA SER A 25 7.46 15.38 8.16
C SER A 25 6.45 14.96 9.24
N ALA A 26 5.36 14.29 8.84
CA ALA A 26 4.30 13.86 9.75
C ALA A 26 4.73 12.67 10.64
N MET A 27 5.63 11.82 10.16
CA MET A 27 6.20 10.70 10.93
C MET A 27 7.06 11.15 12.13
N VAL A 28 7.54 12.39 12.13
CA VAL A 28 8.32 12.92 13.25
C VAL A 28 7.48 12.98 14.53
N TYR A 29 6.19 13.29 14.43
CA TYR A 29 5.28 13.36 15.59
C TYR A 29 5.16 12.03 16.35
N PRO A 30 4.77 10.89 15.72
CA PRO A 30 4.72 9.60 16.39
C PRO A 30 6.11 9.10 16.80
N ALA A 31 7.16 9.40 16.05
CA ALA A 31 8.52 8.99 16.41
C ALA A 31 8.99 9.64 17.72
N VAL A 32 8.79 10.96 17.87
CA VAL A 32 9.15 11.69 19.10
C VAL A 32 8.27 11.25 20.26
N PHE A 33 6.95 11.20 20.05
CA PHE A 33 6.00 10.84 21.11
C PHE A 33 6.21 9.39 21.60
N GLY A 34 6.38 8.44 20.66
CA GLY A 34 6.68 7.05 20.98
C GLY A 34 8.01 6.86 21.69
N SER A 35 9.05 7.61 21.29
CA SER A 35 10.37 7.55 21.95
C SER A 35 10.29 8.02 23.41
N ILE A 36 9.51 9.07 23.68
CA ILE A 36 9.29 9.58 25.05
C ILE A 36 8.58 8.51 25.88
N LEU A 37 7.47 7.96 25.40
CA LEU A 37 6.72 6.92 26.12
C LEU A 37 7.54 5.64 26.35
N TYR A 38 8.43 5.29 25.42
CA TYR A 38 9.32 4.15 25.56
C TYR A 38 10.23 4.28 26.79
N THR A 39 10.78 5.48 27.06
CA THR A 39 11.61 5.71 28.25
C THR A 39 10.84 5.57 29.57
N PHE A 40 9.54 5.87 29.59
CA PHE A 40 8.67 5.74 30.76
C PHE A 40 8.11 4.32 30.97
N THR A 41 8.23 3.46 29.96
CA THR A 41 7.74 2.08 30.03
C THR A 41 8.62 1.21 30.94
N GLU A 42 9.90 1.55 31.10
CA GLU A 42 10.89 0.77 31.88
C GLU A 42 10.65 0.79 33.40
N SER A 43 9.75 1.63 33.92
CA SER A 43 9.64 1.84 35.37
C SER A 43 8.70 0.87 36.09
N ASP A 44 7.59 0.40 35.48
CA ASP A 44 6.63 -0.51 36.15
C ASP A 44 5.62 -1.14 35.17
N GLN A 45 5.06 -2.32 35.48
CA GLN A 45 4.04 -2.99 34.64
C GLN A 45 2.77 -2.13 34.46
N THR A 46 2.36 -1.43 35.52
CA THR A 46 1.22 -0.50 35.48
C THR A 46 1.49 0.70 34.57
N SER A 47 2.73 1.20 34.55
CA SER A 47 3.17 2.27 33.64
C SER A 47 3.12 1.83 32.18
N GLN A 48 3.52 0.58 31.89
CA GLN A 48 3.51 0.02 30.54
C GLN A 48 2.08 -0.02 29.96
N ASP A 49 1.10 -0.52 30.72
CA ASP A 49 -0.28 -0.61 30.24
C ASP A 49 -0.87 0.77 29.97
N ILE A 50 -0.64 1.74 30.87
CA ILE A 50 -1.08 3.13 30.70
C ILE A 50 -0.42 3.76 29.48
N CYS A 51 0.90 3.60 29.30
CA CYS A 51 1.63 4.10 28.14
C CYS A 51 1.10 3.50 26.83
N CYS A 52 0.78 2.20 26.81
CA CYS A 52 0.19 1.53 25.64
C CYS A 52 -1.16 2.13 25.25
N VAL A 53 -2.05 2.34 26.23
CA VAL A 53 -3.38 2.93 25.98
C VAL A 53 -3.26 4.37 25.47
N VAL A 54 -2.40 5.18 26.10
CA VAL A 54 -2.14 6.56 25.67
C VAL A 54 -1.58 6.60 24.26
N PHE A 55 -0.62 5.73 23.95
CA PHE A 55 -0.02 5.64 22.61
C PHE A 55 -1.05 5.19 21.56
N ALA A 56 -1.93 4.25 21.89
CA ALA A 56 -2.97 3.78 20.98
C ALA A 56 -3.97 4.91 20.63
N ILE A 57 -4.45 5.64 21.63
CA ILE A 57 -5.35 6.80 21.43
C ILE A 57 -4.66 7.86 20.57
N PHE A 58 -3.41 8.18 20.88
CA PHE A 58 -2.61 9.11 20.09
C PHE A 58 -2.50 8.67 18.63
N ASN A 59 -2.19 7.39 18.34
CA ASN A 59 -2.05 6.89 16.97
C ASN A 59 -3.36 6.99 16.17
N VAL A 60 -4.51 6.72 16.79
CA VAL A 60 -5.81 6.85 16.12
C VAL A 60 -6.09 8.31 15.77
N ILE A 61 -5.86 9.23 16.71
CA ILE A 61 -6.06 10.67 16.47
C ILE A 61 -5.06 11.17 15.42
N TRP A 62 -3.79 10.85 15.56
CA TRP A 62 -2.75 11.29 14.65
C TRP A 62 -2.97 10.75 13.23
N SER A 63 -3.33 9.46 13.07
CA SER A 63 -3.57 8.86 11.74
C SER A 63 -4.78 9.47 11.04
N THR A 64 -5.87 9.75 11.77
CA THR A 64 -7.05 10.41 11.20
C THR A 64 -6.73 11.85 10.78
N LEU A 65 -6.06 12.62 11.63
CA LEU A 65 -5.60 13.97 11.28
C LEU A 65 -4.65 13.97 10.09
N PHE A 66 -3.70 13.04 10.05
CA PHE A 66 -2.75 12.88 8.95
C PHE A 66 -3.45 12.66 7.60
N LEU A 67 -4.44 11.77 7.56
CA LEU A 67 -5.20 11.50 6.33
C LEU A 67 -6.07 12.69 5.91
N GLU A 68 -6.73 13.36 6.86
CA GLU A 68 -7.57 14.53 6.55
C GLU A 68 -6.73 15.73 6.10
N GLU A 69 -5.58 15.97 6.73
CA GLU A 69 -4.64 17.01 6.30
C GLU A 69 -4.11 16.75 4.90
N TRP A 70 -3.81 15.48 4.58
CA TRP A 70 -3.39 15.14 3.23
C TRP A 70 -4.48 15.34 2.20
N LYS A 71 -5.72 14.92 2.48
CA LYS A 71 -6.84 15.14 1.55
C LYS A 71 -6.97 16.63 1.22
N ARG A 72 -6.86 17.49 2.24
CA ARG A 72 -6.90 18.96 2.05
C ARG A 72 -5.70 19.47 1.24
N ARG A 73 -4.48 19.09 1.61
CA ARG A 73 -3.26 19.53 0.90
C ARG A 73 -3.18 19.00 -0.53
N GLY A 74 -3.58 17.75 -0.74
CA GLY A 74 -3.66 17.11 -2.05
C GLY A 74 -4.65 17.82 -2.96
N ALA A 75 -5.81 18.23 -2.43
CA ALA A 75 -6.76 19.06 -3.18
C ALA A 75 -6.20 20.46 -3.51
N GLU A 76 -5.48 21.09 -2.58
CA GLU A 76 -4.80 22.37 -2.81
C GLU A 76 -3.75 22.26 -3.92
N PHE A 77 -2.93 21.20 -3.91
CA PHE A 77 -1.94 20.95 -4.97
C PHE A 77 -2.60 20.63 -6.31
N ALA A 78 -3.65 19.79 -6.32
CA ALA A 78 -4.41 19.50 -7.53
C ALA A 78 -5.07 20.75 -8.13
N TYR A 79 -5.54 21.67 -7.27
CA TYR A 79 -6.06 22.97 -7.70
C TYR A 79 -4.96 23.85 -8.29
N LYS A 80 -3.84 24.01 -7.58
CA LYS A 80 -2.69 24.83 -8.02
C LYS A 80 -2.11 24.36 -9.35
N TRP A 81 -2.02 23.05 -9.55
CA TRP A 81 -1.50 22.45 -10.78
C TRP A 81 -2.56 22.23 -11.86
N GLY A 82 -3.80 22.70 -11.64
CA GLY A 82 -4.86 22.71 -12.65
C GLY A 82 -5.45 21.35 -13.00
N THR A 83 -5.23 20.32 -12.18
CA THR A 83 -5.75 18.96 -12.42
C THR A 83 -7.00 18.61 -11.60
N LEU A 84 -7.53 19.56 -10.80
CA LEU A 84 -8.67 19.31 -9.91
C LEU A 84 -9.97 19.02 -10.68
N ASP A 85 -10.26 19.81 -11.71
CA ASP A 85 -11.54 19.79 -12.44
C ASP A 85 -11.49 19.01 -13.75
N THR A 86 -10.33 18.47 -14.13
CA THR A 86 -10.20 17.66 -15.34
C THR A 86 -10.85 16.29 -15.14
N PRO A 87 -11.93 15.96 -15.89
CA PRO A 87 -12.56 14.65 -15.78
C PRO A 87 -11.54 13.57 -16.13
N ALA A 88 -11.30 12.63 -15.21
CA ALA A 88 -10.30 11.57 -15.36
C ALA A 88 -10.46 10.76 -16.67
N GLU A 89 -11.69 10.66 -17.21
CA GLU A 89 -11.98 9.96 -18.46
C GLU A 89 -11.68 10.78 -19.73
N SER A 90 -11.49 12.11 -19.64
CA SER A 90 -11.42 13.00 -20.81
C SER A 90 -10.01 13.31 -21.32
N ILE A 91 -8.97 12.96 -20.55
CA ILE A 91 -7.57 13.26 -20.88
C ILE A 91 -6.75 11.99 -21.15
N GLU A 92 -7.07 10.88 -20.48
CA GLU A 92 -6.31 9.65 -20.66
C GLU A 92 -6.81 8.92 -21.90
N GLU A 93 -6.02 8.98 -22.98
CA GLU A 93 -6.21 8.11 -24.12
C GLU A 93 -6.29 6.65 -23.64
N PRO A 94 -7.21 5.85 -24.19
CA PRO A 94 -7.33 4.46 -23.81
C PRO A 94 -5.98 3.77 -23.97
N ARG A 95 -5.59 2.97 -22.95
CA ARG A 95 -4.31 2.24 -22.97
C ARG A 95 -4.14 1.56 -24.35
N PRO A 96 -2.95 1.58 -24.98
CA PRO A 96 -2.77 1.03 -26.33
C PRO A 96 -3.20 -0.45 -26.47
N GLN A 97 -3.20 -1.19 -25.37
CA GLN A 97 -3.59 -2.60 -25.29
C GLN A 97 -5.09 -2.81 -24.99
N PHE A 98 -5.89 -1.74 -24.89
CA PHE A 98 -7.30 -1.84 -24.56
C PHE A 98 -8.08 -2.49 -25.71
N ARG A 99 -8.79 -3.56 -25.40
CA ARG A 99 -9.65 -4.27 -26.35
C ARG A 99 -11.11 -3.98 -26.02
N GLY A 100 -11.87 -3.57 -27.02
CA GLY A 100 -13.29 -3.29 -26.86
C GLY A 100 -14.02 -3.30 -28.20
N VAL A 101 -15.33 -3.09 -28.15
CA VAL A 101 -16.12 -2.88 -29.36
C VAL A 101 -16.08 -1.40 -29.69
N LYS A 102 -15.84 -1.04 -30.95
CA LYS A 102 -15.90 0.36 -31.38
C LYS A 102 -17.32 0.90 -31.19
N ARG A 103 -17.43 2.03 -30.51
CA ARG A 103 -18.68 2.75 -30.27
C ARG A 103 -18.43 4.25 -30.44
N ILE A 104 -19.44 5.00 -30.87
CA ILE A 104 -19.41 6.47 -30.83
C ILE A 104 -19.76 6.93 -29.41
N SER A 105 -18.86 7.70 -28.80
CA SER A 105 -19.05 8.23 -27.45
C SER A 105 -20.27 9.17 -27.40
N PRO A 106 -21.19 9.02 -26.43
CA PRO A 106 -22.36 9.88 -26.31
C PRO A 106 -22.01 11.31 -25.86
N VAL A 107 -20.79 11.55 -25.38
CA VAL A 107 -20.34 12.85 -24.85
C VAL A 107 -19.43 13.57 -25.86
N THR A 108 -18.41 12.88 -26.38
CA THR A 108 -17.40 13.50 -27.25
C THR A 108 -17.69 13.33 -28.74
N SER A 109 -18.68 12.50 -29.12
CA SER A 109 -18.96 12.09 -30.50
C SER A 109 -17.77 11.46 -31.25
N ALA A 110 -16.71 11.10 -30.53
CA ALA A 110 -15.53 10.44 -31.09
C ALA A 110 -15.71 8.91 -31.09
N GLU A 111 -14.97 8.22 -31.95
CA GLU A 111 -14.87 6.75 -31.91
C GLU A 111 -14.03 6.32 -30.70
N GLU A 112 -14.64 5.54 -29.80
CA GLU A 112 -13.99 4.97 -28.62
C GLU A 112 -14.16 3.45 -28.58
N PHE A 113 -13.24 2.76 -27.92
CA PHE A 113 -13.41 1.35 -27.59
C PHE A 113 -14.22 1.24 -26.29
N TYR A 114 -15.35 0.52 -26.33
CA TYR A 114 -16.20 0.32 -25.16
C TYR A 114 -16.16 -1.15 -24.69
N TYR A 115 -15.95 -1.36 -23.39
CA TYR A 115 -16.07 -2.67 -22.74
C TYR A 115 -17.14 -2.60 -21.64
N PRO A 116 -18.17 -3.47 -21.67
CA PRO A 116 -19.31 -3.29 -20.79
C PRO A 116 -18.99 -3.67 -19.33
N PRO A 117 -19.40 -2.85 -18.34
CA PRO A 117 -18.91 -2.94 -16.96
C PRO A 117 -19.32 -4.25 -16.26
N TRP A 118 -20.48 -4.80 -16.57
CA TRP A 118 -20.94 -6.09 -16.03
C TRP A 118 -20.05 -7.29 -16.40
N LYS A 119 -19.45 -7.32 -17.60
CA LYS A 119 -18.53 -8.38 -18.02
C LYS A 119 -17.20 -8.25 -17.28
N ARG A 120 -16.77 -7.00 -17.06
CA ARG A 120 -15.57 -6.69 -16.25
C ARG A 120 -15.77 -7.13 -14.81
N LEU A 121 -16.93 -6.80 -14.22
CA LEU A 121 -17.27 -7.19 -12.86
C LEU A 121 -17.37 -8.71 -12.71
N LEU A 122 -17.98 -9.40 -13.68
CA LEU A 122 -18.07 -10.86 -13.66
C LEU A 122 -16.70 -11.52 -13.72
N PHE A 123 -15.80 -11.04 -14.58
CA PHE A 123 -14.41 -11.52 -14.63
C PHE A 123 -13.64 -11.23 -13.34
N GLN A 124 -13.76 -10.02 -12.79
CA GLN A 124 -13.14 -9.65 -11.52
C GLN A 124 -13.64 -10.52 -10.36
N CYS A 125 -14.95 -10.78 -10.30
CA CYS A 125 -15.55 -11.54 -9.22
C CYS A 125 -15.28 -13.05 -9.33
N LEU A 126 -15.35 -13.62 -10.54
CA LEU A 126 -15.23 -15.08 -10.73
C LEU A 126 -13.80 -15.55 -10.97
N VAL A 127 -12.90 -14.69 -11.43
CA VAL A 127 -11.52 -15.06 -11.75
C VAL A 127 -10.55 -14.35 -10.82
N SER A 128 -10.60 -13.02 -10.73
CA SER A 128 -9.60 -12.28 -9.95
C SER A 128 -9.72 -12.51 -8.44
N LEU A 129 -10.92 -12.41 -7.87
CA LEU A 129 -11.11 -12.62 -6.43
C LEU A 129 -10.68 -14.02 -5.96
N PRO A 130 -11.08 -15.14 -6.61
CA PRO A 130 -10.65 -16.47 -6.19
C PRO A 130 -9.14 -16.67 -6.31
N VAL A 131 -8.51 -16.16 -7.38
CA VAL A 131 -7.05 -16.24 -7.55
C VAL A 131 -6.34 -15.45 -6.44
N CYS A 132 -6.80 -14.24 -6.14
CA CYS A 132 -6.25 -13.45 -5.03
C CYS A 132 -6.42 -14.16 -3.68
N LEU A 133 -7.59 -14.73 -3.40
CA LEU A 133 -7.85 -15.49 -2.17
C LEU A 133 -6.99 -16.77 -2.08
N ALA A 134 -6.77 -17.46 -3.20
CA ALA A 134 -5.88 -18.61 -3.27
C ALA A 134 -4.42 -18.21 -2.99
N CYS A 135 -3.94 -17.11 -3.58
CA CYS A 135 -2.61 -16.58 -3.30
C CYS A 135 -2.44 -16.15 -1.83
N LEU A 136 -3.44 -15.45 -1.27
CA LEU A 136 -3.43 -15.04 0.14
C LEU A 136 -3.41 -16.24 1.09
N SER A 137 -4.24 -17.25 0.83
CA SER A 137 -4.26 -18.47 1.65
C SER A 137 -2.95 -19.25 1.55
N PHE A 138 -2.34 -19.32 0.36
CA PHE A 138 -1.03 -19.94 0.16
C PHE A 138 0.08 -19.23 0.96
N VAL A 139 0.15 -17.90 0.88
CA VAL A 139 1.14 -17.11 1.66
C VAL A 139 0.91 -17.29 3.16
N PHE A 140 -0.35 -17.33 3.59
CA PHE A 140 -0.69 -17.57 5.00
C PHE A 140 -0.22 -18.96 5.48
N LEU A 141 -0.42 -20.01 4.68
CA LEU A 141 0.07 -21.35 5.01
C LEU A 141 1.60 -21.43 5.06
N LEU A 142 2.29 -20.75 4.14
CA LEU A 142 3.76 -20.65 4.17
C LEU A 142 4.25 -19.94 5.43
N MET A 143 3.57 -18.86 5.83
CA MET A 143 3.87 -18.14 7.06
C MET A 143 3.72 -19.04 8.28
N LEU A 144 2.63 -19.81 8.37
CA LEU A 144 2.43 -20.79 9.45
C LEU A 144 3.54 -21.87 9.45
N GLY A 145 3.94 -22.37 8.28
CA GLY A 145 5.05 -23.32 8.16
C GLY A 145 6.38 -22.72 8.69
N CYS A 146 6.65 -21.45 8.39
CA CYS A 146 7.82 -20.75 8.91
C CYS A 146 7.76 -20.56 10.43
N PHE A 147 6.58 -20.28 11.01
CA PHE A 147 6.41 -20.19 12.46
C PHE A 147 6.69 -21.53 13.14
N GLN A 148 6.18 -22.63 12.59
CA GLN A 148 6.45 -23.97 13.12
C GLN A 148 7.95 -24.31 13.05
N LEU A 149 8.62 -23.96 11.96
CA LEU A 149 10.07 -24.10 11.82
C LEU A 149 10.81 -23.26 12.88
N GLN A 150 10.37 -22.03 13.13
CA GLN A 150 10.94 -21.16 14.16
C GLN A 150 10.81 -21.77 15.56
N GLU A 151 9.65 -22.31 15.91
CA GLU A 151 9.44 -22.99 17.20
C GLU A 151 10.32 -24.23 17.34
N LEU A 152 10.46 -25.03 16.28
CA LEU A 152 11.34 -26.20 16.26
C LEU A 152 12.81 -25.82 16.51
N VAL A 153 13.31 -24.77 15.85
CA VAL A 153 14.69 -24.28 16.01
C VAL A 153 14.92 -23.73 17.43
N LEU A 154 13.91 -23.09 18.03
CA LEU A 154 13.97 -22.59 19.40
C LEU A 154 13.87 -23.70 20.46
N SER A 155 13.16 -24.80 20.15
CA SER A 155 12.99 -25.96 21.03
C SER A 155 14.30 -26.73 21.27
N ILE A 156 15.20 -26.75 20.29
CA ILE A 156 16.50 -27.42 20.41
C ILE A 156 17.44 -26.58 21.30
N LYS A 157 17.56 -26.97 22.57
CA LYS A 157 18.50 -26.37 23.54
C LYS A 157 19.93 -26.69 23.12
N GLY A 158 20.75 -25.66 22.88
CA GLY A 158 22.19 -25.79 22.55
C GLY A 158 22.61 -25.20 21.21
N LEU A 159 21.68 -24.71 20.38
CA LEU A 159 22.03 -24.08 19.10
C LEU A 159 22.74 -22.71 19.29
N PRO A 160 23.77 -22.41 18.48
CA PRO A 160 24.40 -21.09 18.45
C PRO A 160 23.40 -20.00 18.04
N ARG A 161 23.61 -18.78 18.57
CA ARG A 161 22.72 -17.61 18.39
C ARG A 161 22.42 -17.30 16.92
N ILE A 162 23.34 -17.60 16.01
CA ILE A 162 23.25 -17.37 14.56
C ILE A 162 22.13 -18.21 13.94
N ILE A 163 21.98 -19.48 14.32
CA ILE A 163 20.98 -20.37 13.71
C ILE A 163 19.56 -19.97 14.13
N ARG A 164 19.39 -19.28 15.26
CA ARG A 164 18.08 -18.73 15.67
C ARG A 164 17.58 -17.63 14.72
N PHE A 165 18.44 -17.00 13.93
CA PHE A 165 18.04 -16.03 12.90
C PHE A 165 17.64 -16.68 11.58
N LEU A 166 18.03 -17.93 11.34
CA LEU A 166 17.80 -18.63 10.07
C LEU A 166 16.31 -18.71 9.68
N PRO A 167 15.36 -19.04 10.58
CA PRO A 167 13.93 -19.03 10.23
C PRO A 167 13.43 -17.67 9.76
N LYS A 168 13.95 -16.58 10.34
CA LYS A 168 13.57 -15.21 9.98
C LYS A 168 14.11 -14.81 8.60
N ILE A 169 15.34 -15.23 8.29
CA ILE A 169 15.95 -15.00 6.97
C ILE A 169 15.18 -15.79 5.91
N VAL A 170 14.87 -17.06 6.18
CA VAL A 170 14.08 -17.92 5.29
C VAL A 170 12.70 -17.31 5.04
N LEU A 171 12.01 -16.83 6.08
CA LEU A 171 10.74 -16.13 5.95
C LEU A 171 10.84 -14.90 5.04
N ALA A 172 11.86 -14.04 5.23
CA ALA A 172 12.05 -12.85 4.41
C ALA A 172 12.29 -13.19 2.93
N VAL A 173 13.09 -14.23 2.64
CA VAL A 173 13.34 -14.70 1.28
C VAL A 173 12.07 -15.26 0.64
N ILE A 174 11.31 -16.07 1.37
CA ILE A 174 10.05 -16.66 0.88
C ILE A 174 9.04 -15.55 0.55
N VAL A 175 8.83 -14.59 1.46
CA VAL A 175 7.88 -13.50 1.24
C VAL A 175 8.27 -12.67 0.02
N THR A 176 9.55 -12.34 -0.13
CA THR A 176 10.04 -11.58 -1.29
C THR A 176 9.86 -12.35 -2.60
N ALA A 177 10.14 -13.66 -2.60
CA ALA A 177 9.93 -14.51 -3.77
C ALA A 177 8.44 -14.65 -4.13
N CYS A 178 7.57 -14.80 -3.13
CA CYS A 178 6.13 -14.85 -3.31
C CYS A 178 5.57 -13.54 -3.87
N ASP A 179 6.08 -12.39 -3.42
CA ASP A 179 5.66 -11.07 -3.93
C ASP A 179 5.96 -10.92 -5.43
N GLU A 180 7.16 -11.30 -5.87
CA GLU A 180 7.53 -11.27 -7.30
C GLU A 180 6.68 -12.22 -8.16
N VAL A 181 6.35 -13.41 -7.64
CA VAL A 181 5.44 -14.35 -8.32
C VAL A 181 4.02 -13.78 -8.39
N TYR A 182 3.51 -13.25 -7.28
CA TYR A 182 2.18 -12.66 -7.22
C TYR A 182 2.07 -11.45 -8.16
N LYS A 183 3.10 -10.60 -8.21
CA LYS A 183 3.18 -9.45 -9.12
C LYS A 183 3.05 -9.87 -10.59
N LYS A 184 3.74 -10.95 -11.01
CA LYS A 184 3.59 -11.49 -12.38
C LYS A 184 2.18 -12.00 -12.65
N ILE A 185 1.59 -12.72 -11.70
CA ILE A 185 0.20 -13.21 -11.81
C ILE A 185 -0.78 -12.03 -11.90
N ALA A 186 -0.58 -11.00 -11.07
CA ALA A 186 -1.43 -9.82 -11.02
C ALA A 186 -1.37 -9.01 -12.33
N TYR A 187 -0.18 -8.85 -12.93
CA TYR A 187 -0.06 -8.22 -14.25
C TYR A 187 -0.76 -9.04 -15.32
N TRP A 188 -0.51 -10.35 -15.36
CA TRP A 188 -1.17 -11.24 -16.32
C TRP A 188 -2.70 -11.18 -16.21
N LEU A 189 -3.22 -11.15 -14.99
CA LEU A 189 -4.66 -11.09 -14.72
C LEU A 189 -5.30 -9.73 -15.04
N ASN A 190 -4.54 -8.64 -14.98
CA ASN A 190 -5.02 -7.28 -15.27
C ASN A 190 -4.91 -6.90 -16.76
N ASP A 191 -4.05 -7.60 -17.49
CA ASP A 191 -3.90 -7.48 -18.94
C ASP A 191 -4.89 -8.37 -19.71
N MET A 192 -5.40 -9.44 -19.08
CA MET A 192 -6.43 -10.33 -19.63
C MET A 192 -7.83 -9.69 -19.64
#